data_AF-A0A7I8MMA6-F1
#
_entry.id   AF-A0A7I8MMA6-F1
#
_cell.length_a   1.000
_cell.length_b   1.000
_cell.length_c   1.000
_cell.angle_alpha   90.00
_cell.angle_beta   90.00
_cell.angle_gamma   90.00
#
_symmetry.space_group_name_H-M   'P 1'
#
loop_
_entity.id
_entity.type
_entity.pdbx_description
1 polymer ?
#
loop_
_entity_poly.entity_id
_entity_poly.type
_entity_poly.pdbx_seq_one_letter_code
_entity_poly.pdbx_strand_id
1 'polypeptide(L)'
;MTLRMYADRKGYFLEGVEVRLSHSRIRAKDCEDCETKEGMLDEIISEIHLVGDMDEAQRKRIMNIATRCPVHRTLSSEIKIRTMEV
;
A
#
# COMPACT_ATOMS: atom_id res chain seq x y z
N MET A 1 -7.81 -2.82 7.40
CA MET A 1 -8.06 -3.99 8.29
C MET A 1 -6.79 -4.62 8.84
N THR A 2 -5.82 -5.04 8.01
CA THR A 2 -4.64 -5.81 8.47
C THR A 2 -3.78 -5.11 9.52
N LEU A 3 -3.55 -3.80 9.36
CA LEU A 3 -2.75 -3.01 10.31
C LEU A 3 -3.41 -2.90 11.69
N ARG A 4 -4.72 -2.59 11.73
CA ARG A 4 -5.47 -2.47 12.98
C ARG A 4 -5.56 -3.81 13.72
N MET A 5 -5.91 -4.87 13.01
CA MET A 5 -5.95 -6.22 13.57
C MET A 5 -4.62 -6.66 14.19
N TYR A 6 -3.49 -6.32 13.56
CA TYR A 6 -2.17 -6.63 14.10
C TYR A 6 -1.83 -5.80 15.34
N ALA A 7 -2.12 -4.50 15.32
CA ALA A 7 -1.94 -3.63 16.47
C ALA A 7 -2.76 -4.13 17.67
N ASP A 8 -4.04 -4.45 17.47
CA ASP A 8 -4.93 -4.98 18.51
C ASP A 8 -4.37 -6.29 19.09
N ARG A 9 -3.91 -7.23 18.24
CA ARG A 9 -3.32 -8.50 18.68
C ARG A 9 -2.02 -8.32 19.48
N LYS A 10 -1.29 -7.23 19.26
CA LYS A 10 -0.04 -6.90 19.95
C LYS A 10 -0.22 -5.95 21.13
N GLY A 11 -1.43 -5.45 21.35
CA GLY A 11 -1.72 -4.46 22.39
C GLY A 11 -1.12 -3.08 22.10
N TYR A 12 -0.88 -2.75 20.82
CA TYR A 12 -0.36 -1.43 20.44
C TYR A 12 -1.48 -0.41 20.36
N PHE A 13 -1.22 0.81 20.87
CA PHE A 13 -2.20 1.88 20.89
C PHE A 13 -2.24 2.63 19.56
N LEU A 14 -2.77 1.95 18.53
CA LEU A 14 -3.06 2.53 17.24
C LEU A 14 -4.48 3.09 17.27
N GLU A 15 -4.65 4.40 17.27
CA GLU A 15 -5.96 5.07 17.28
C GLU A 15 -6.60 5.08 15.90
N GLY A 16 -5.79 5.31 14.86
CA GLY A 16 -6.27 5.47 13.49
C GLY A 16 -5.22 5.12 12.44
N VAL A 17 -5.69 4.78 11.24
CA VAL A 17 -4.87 4.57 10.06
C VAL A 17 -5.50 5.36 8.93
N GLU A 18 -4.73 6.27 8.35
CA GLU A 18 -5.07 6.95 7.10
C GLU A 18 -4.22 6.36 5.98
N VAL A 19 -4.86 6.00 4.87
CA VAL A 19 -4.19 5.52 3.66
C VAL A 19 -4.57 6.44 2.52
N ARG A 20 -3.58 7.06 1.88
CA ARG A 20 -3.77 7.85 0.67
C ARG A 20 -3.18 7.10 -0.51
N LEU A 21 -3.98 6.96 -1.55
CA LEU A 21 -3.55 6.36 -2.82
C LEU A 21 -3.54 7.44 -3.89
N SER A 22 -2.40 7.58 -4.56
CA SER A 22 -2.22 8.48 -5.69
C SER A 22 -1.86 7.66 -6.91
N HIS A 23 -2.50 7.94 -8.04
CA HIS A 23 -2.22 7.29 -9.32
C HIS A 23 -1.60 8.30 -10.28
N SER A 24 -0.52 7.89 -10.94
CA SER A 24 0.22 8.68 -11.91
C SER A 24 0.69 7.81 -13.06
N ARG A 25 0.98 8.45 -14.20
CA ARG A 25 1.67 7.80 -15.31
C ARG A 25 3.13 8.26 -15.35
N ILE A 26 4.05 7.32 -15.25
CA ILE A 26 5.50 7.57 -15.29
C ILE A 26 6.10 6.96 -16.56
N ARG A 27 7.30 7.41 -16.96
CA ARG A 27 8.02 6.72 -18.04
C ARG A 27 8.71 5.50 -17.46
N ALA A 28 8.70 4.39 -18.18
CA ALA A 28 9.32 3.14 -17.73
C ALA A 28 10.80 3.28 -17.37
N LYS A 29 11.53 4.15 -18.08
CA LYS A 29 12.94 4.49 -17.79
C LYS A 29 13.17 5.18 -16.44
N ASP A 30 12.15 5.83 -15.90
CA ASP A 30 12.21 6.55 -14.62
C ASP A 30 11.85 5.60 -13.45
N CYS A 31 11.44 4.35 -13.73
CA CYS A 31 11.22 3.30 -12.74
C CYS A 31 12.43 2.35 -12.68
N GLU A 32 13.25 2.49 -11.64
CA GLU A 32 14.45 1.67 -11.45
C GLU A 32 14.10 0.19 -11.26
N ASP A 33 13.05 -0.09 -10.49
CA ASP A 33 12.65 -1.43 -10.04
C ASP A 33 11.65 -2.15 -10.97
N CYS A 34 11.22 -1.53 -12.08
CA CYS A 34 10.25 -2.13 -13.00
C CYS A 34 10.90 -3.05 -14.04
N GLU A 35 10.28 -4.18 -14.37
CA GLU A 35 10.75 -5.07 -15.46
C GLU A 35 10.57 -4.45 -16.84
N THR A 36 9.46 -3.72 -17.04
CA THR A 36 9.21 -2.99 -18.28
C THR A 36 10.13 -1.77 -18.32
N LYS A 37 10.96 -1.66 -19.36
CA LYS A 37 11.96 -0.58 -19.51
C LYS A 37 11.60 0.46 -20.58
N GLU A 38 10.56 0.23 -21.36
CA GLU A 38 10.09 1.13 -22.42
C GLU A 38 8.61 1.47 -22.29
N GLY A 39 8.20 2.65 -22.76
CA GLY A 39 6.82 3.12 -22.71
C GLY A 39 6.43 3.87 -21.43
N MET A 40 5.12 3.94 -21.17
CA MET A 40 4.53 4.55 -19.97
C MET A 40 4.03 3.46 -19.04
N LEU A 41 4.20 3.67 -17.73
CA LEU A 41 3.72 2.80 -16.67
C LEU A 41 2.70 3.54 -15.81
N ASP A 42 1.67 2.82 -15.39
CA ASP A 42 0.79 3.28 -14.32
C ASP A 42 1.45 2.98 -12.97
N GLU A 43 1.65 4.03 -12.18
CA GLU A 43 2.20 3.96 -10.84
C GLU A 43 1.10 4.29 -9.82
N ILE A 44 1.05 3.50 -8.75
CA ILE A 44 0.19 3.77 -7.60
C ILE A 44 1.07 3.92 -6.37
N ILE A 45 1.06 5.12 -5.79
CA ILE A 45 1.78 5.44 -4.56
C ILE A 45 0.81 5.29 -3.39
N SER A 46 1.22 4.57 -2.36
CA SER A 46 0.45 4.39 -1.13
C SER A 46 1.15 5.03 0.05
N GLU A 47 0.59 6.11 0.57
CA GLU A 47 1.05 6.77 1.80
C GLU A 47 0.21 6.29 2.98
N ILE A 48 0.86 5.85 4.06
CA ILE A 48 0.19 5.30 5.23
C ILE A 48 0.59 6.11 6.45
N HIS A 49 -0.39 6.77 7.07
CA HIS A 49 -0.21 7.53 8.29
C HIS A 49 -0.83 6.77 9.47
N LEU A 50 0.01 6.50 10.47
CA LEU A 50 -0.40 5.82 11.70
C LEU A 50 -0.59 6.85 12.82
N VAL A 51 -1.81 6.93 13.35
CA VAL A 51 -2.19 7.83 14.45
C VAL A 51 -2.30 7.02 15.74
N GLY A 52 -1.71 7.52 16.83
CA GLY A 52 -1.71 6.87 18.14
C GLY A 52 -0.33 6.87 18.82
N ASP A 53 -0.33 6.51 20.10
CA ASP A 53 0.88 6.45 20.94
C ASP A 53 1.61 5.12 20.75
N MET A 54 2.68 5.18 19.96
CA MET A 54 3.49 4.03 19.61
C MET A 54 4.94 4.45 19.44
N ASP A 55 5.84 3.63 19.97
CA ASP A 55 7.27 3.80 19.74
C ASP A 55 7.65 3.49 18.28
N GLU A 56 8.86 3.89 17.90
CA GLU A 56 9.36 3.71 16.53
C GLU A 56 9.44 2.23 16.12
N ALA A 57 9.76 1.34 17.07
CA ALA A 57 9.85 -0.10 16.81
C ALA A 57 8.47 -0.72 16.53
N GLN A 58 7.44 -0.28 17.25
CA GLN A 58 6.04 -0.66 17.03
C GLN A 58 5.56 -0.16 15.67
N ARG A 59 5.80 1.13 15.37
CA ARG A 59 5.47 1.71 14.06
C ARG A 59 6.13 0.96 12.91
N LYS A 60 7.42 0.63 13.03
CA LYS A 60 8.16 -0.15 12.03
C LYS A 60 7.58 -1.56 11.86
N ARG A 61 7.20 -2.24 12.95
CA ARG A 61 6.56 -3.56 12.88
C ARG A 61 5.19 -3.51 12.19
N ILE A 62 4.39 -2.48 12.45
CA ILE A 62 3.11 -2.26 11.76
C ILE A 62 3.37 -1.99 10.27
N MET A 63 4.33 -1.14 9.92
CA MET A 63 4.63 -0.87 8.51
C MET A 63 5.13 -2.11 7.75
N ASN A 64 5.90 -2.98 8.40
CA ASN A 64 6.37 -4.24 7.79
C ASN A 64 5.24 -5.19 7.36
N ILE A 65 4.05 -5.05 7.95
CA ILE A 65 2.88 -5.85 7.57
C ILE A 65 1.91 -5.08 6.66
N ALA A 66 2.18 -3.81 6.34
CA ALA A 66 1.29 -2.98 5.52
C ALA A 66 1.12 -3.54 4.11
N THR A 67 2.16 -4.13 3.53
CA THR A 67 2.13 -4.84 2.23
C THR A 67 1.24 -6.07 2.25
N ARG A 68 0.83 -6.56 3.43
CA ARG A 68 -0.12 -7.68 3.56
C ARG A 68 -1.59 -7.21 3.57
N CYS A 69 -1.85 -5.92 3.36
CA CYS A 69 -3.22 -5.43 3.21
C CYS A 69 -3.87 -6.03 1.96
N PRO A 70 -5.14 -6.50 2.04
CA PRO A 70 -5.85 -7.10 0.91
C PRO A 70 -5.81 -6.23 -0.36
N VAL A 71 -5.98 -4.92 -0.22
CA VAL A 71 -5.92 -3.98 -1.34
C VAL A 71 -4.53 -3.96 -2.00
N HIS A 72 -3.45 -3.93 -1.21
CA HIS A 72 -2.10 -3.99 -1.76
C HIS A 72 -1.88 -5.30 -2.52
N ARG A 73 -2.32 -6.45 -1.96
CA ARG A 73 -2.25 -7.73 -2.67
C ARG A 73 -3.03 -7.73 -3.99
N THR A 74 -4.22 -7.13 -4.01
CA THR A 74 -5.00 -6.99 -5.25
C THR A 74 -4.25 -6.15 -6.27
N LEU A 75 -3.70 -5.00 -5.87
CA LEU A 75 -2.99 -4.08 -6.75
C LEU A 75 -1.63 -4.58 -7.24
N SER A 76 -1.00 -5.50 -6.51
CA SER A 76 0.30 -6.10 -6.89
C SER A 76 0.15 -7.45 -7.61
N SER A 77 -1.07 -7.94 -7.83
CA SER A 77 -1.35 -9.17 -8.57
C SER A 77 -1.63 -8.90 -10.05
N GLU A 78 -1.78 -9.94 -10.86
CA GLU A 78 -2.27 -9.77 -12.23
C GLU A 78 -3.71 -9.21 -12.21
N ILE A 79 -3.88 -7.96 -12.66
CA ILE A 79 -5.18 -7.29 -12.68
C ILE A 79 -5.81 -7.43 -14.06
N LYS A 80 -6.97 -8.10 -14.11
CA LYS A 80 -7.81 -8.14 -15.31
C LYS A 80 -9.05 -7.27 -15.13
N ILE A 81 -9.08 -6.13 -15.82
CA ILE A 81 -10.22 -5.21 -15.82
C ILE A 81 -11.16 -5.57 -16.97
N ARG A 82 -12.46 -5.71 -16.70
CA ARG A 82 -13.52 -5.90 -17.70
C ARG A 82 -14.49 -4.73 -17.61
N THR A 83 -14.81 -4.12 -18.75
CA THR A 83 -15.80 -3.05 -18.85
C THR A 83 -17.00 -3.57 -19.63
N MET A 84 -18.21 -3.33 -19.13
CA MET A 84 -19.47 -3.70 -19.77
C MET A 84 -20.38 -2.48 -19.78
N GLU A 85 -21.06 -2.24 -20.90
CA GLU A 85 -22.16 -1.29 -21.00
C GLU A 85 -23.44 -1.98 -20.50
N VAL A 86 -24.19 -1.33 -19.62
CA VAL A 86 -25.45 -1.82 -19.03
C VAL A 86 -26.63 -0.99 -19.48
#